data_AF-A0A2D9PM00-F1
#
_entry.id   AF-A0A2D9PM00-F1
#
_cell.length_a   1.000
_cell.length_b   1.000
_cell.length_c   1.000
_cell.angle_alpha   90.00
_cell.angle_beta   90.00
_cell.angle_gamma   90.00
#
_symmetry.space_group_name_H-M   'P 1'
#
loop_
_entity.id
_entity.type
_entity.pdbx_description
1 polymer ?
#
loop_
_entity_poly.entity_id
_entity_poly.type
_entity_poly.pdbx_seq_one_letter_code
_entity_poly.pdbx_strand_id
1 'polypeptide(L)'
;METVAVDYRKKGVGFYYIYKALAHPEHNGYVQPFNLQERLLHVAEAKRTLGSSIEWICDNMQNEFKQALGGAPNSQFVIDPDGKIISASSWSNPTGLRETLAGLVGEVAPPTTIAELGLKPLPPPRLAATGVIARPQMPSSMRAILVKPLPSLEPYYVKLRAEVDSGFMQEGLGWLYLGFHLDPLLGVHWNNLAPPLEFSIETPEGLCIASSRGLAPVVKTEADADPREFLLGLEWDSKILSRANFNKAELILVVNYYACHDNGWCKPFKQRYHIQLVPDRNAGSVRSRGRPGGGFRNR
;
A
#
# COMPACT_ATOMS: atom_id res chain seq x y z
N MET A 1 -4.11 22.83 4.21
CA MET A 1 -5.09 22.22 5.15
C MET A 1 -4.83 22.67 6.58
N GLU A 2 -3.64 22.44 7.15
CA GLU A 2 -3.32 22.85 8.54
C GLU A 2 -3.62 24.31 8.87
N THR A 3 -3.28 25.27 7.99
CA THR A 3 -3.61 26.70 8.19
C THR A 3 -5.11 26.94 8.34
N VAL A 4 -5.92 26.31 7.48
CA VAL A 4 -7.39 26.38 7.53
C VAL A 4 -7.90 25.77 8.84
N ALA A 5 -7.32 24.65 9.28
CA ALA A 5 -7.71 24.03 10.54
C ALA A 5 -7.41 24.93 11.75
N VAL A 6 -6.23 25.54 11.83
CA VAL A 6 -5.88 26.47 12.92
C VAL A 6 -6.85 27.66 12.98
N ASP A 7 -7.19 28.22 11.82
CA ASP A 7 -8.10 29.36 11.72
C ASP A 7 -9.52 29.03 12.17
N TYR A 8 -10.10 27.95 11.64
CA TYR A 8 -11.52 27.65 11.82
C TYR A 8 -11.83 26.76 13.03
N ARG A 9 -10.84 26.12 13.65
CA ARG A 9 -11.03 25.47 14.98
C ARG A 9 -11.52 26.47 16.03
N LYS A 10 -11.01 27.71 15.99
CA LYS A 10 -11.44 28.81 16.88
C LYS A 10 -12.90 29.21 16.66
N LYS A 11 -13.48 28.80 15.53
CA LYS A 11 -14.88 29.02 15.15
C LYS A 11 -15.74 27.76 15.30
N GLY A 12 -15.26 26.77 16.03
CA GLY A 12 -16.02 25.55 16.35
C GLY A 12 -16.00 24.46 15.27
N VAL A 13 -15.16 24.58 14.23
CA VAL A 13 -15.08 23.56 13.16
C VAL A 13 -14.09 22.46 13.55
N GLY A 14 -14.56 21.21 13.52
CA GLY A 14 -13.72 20.01 13.68
C GLY A 14 -12.97 19.66 12.40
N PHE A 15 -11.71 19.23 12.52
CA PHE A 15 -10.88 18.80 11.39
C PHE A 15 -10.26 17.44 11.66
N TYR A 16 -10.39 16.54 10.69
CA TYR A 16 -9.87 15.18 10.75
C TYR A 16 -9.26 14.79 9.40
N TYR A 17 -8.10 14.13 9.44
CA TYR A 17 -7.61 13.35 8.31
C TYR A 17 -8.05 11.92 8.46
N ILE A 18 -8.40 11.28 7.34
CA ILE A 18 -8.85 9.89 7.35
C ILE A 18 -7.89 9.07 6.48
N TYR A 19 -7.10 8.23 7.14
CA TYR A 19 -6.14 7.35 6.49
C TYR A 19 -6.87 6.14 5.91
N LYS A 20 -6.76 5.97 4.60
CA LYS A 20 -7.39 4.89 3.83
C LYS A 20 -6.30 3.99 3.24
N ALA A 21 -6.71 2.89 2.59
CA ALA A 21 -5.77 2.08 1.80
C ALA A 21 -4.94 2.93 0.82
N LEU A 22 -3.67 2.56 0.63
CA LEU A 22 -2.74 3.30 -0.20
C LEU A 22 -3.23 3.36 -1.65
N ALA A 23 -3.23 4.56 -2.22
CA ALA A 23 -3.53 4.75 -3.64
C ALA A 23 -2.38 4.25 -4.53
N HIS A 24 -1.15 4.47 -4.06
CA HIS A 24 0.10 4.15 -4.77
C HIS A 24 1.05 3.39 -3.85
N PRO A 25 0.83 2.09 -3.61
CA PRO A 25 1.83 1.25 -2.96
C PRO A 25 3.16 1.27 -3.72
N GLU A 26 4.22 0.91 -3.02
CA GLU A 26 5.64 0.99 -3.40
C GLU A 26 6.17 2.43 -3.54
N HIS A 27 5.32 3.46 -3.57
CA HIS A 27 5.77 4.84 -3.53
C HIS A 27 6.42 5.15 -2.18
N ASN A 28 7.68 5.61 -2.22
CA ASN A 28 8.55 5.76 -1.04
C ASN A 28 8.72 4.45 -0.23
N GLY A 29 8.54 3.29 -0.86
CA GLY A 29 8.67 1.97 -0.23
C GLY A 29 7.45 1.50 0.56
N TYR A 30 6.43 2.34 0.78
CA TYR A 30 5.25 1.94 1.56
C TYR A 30 4.41 0.90 0.83
N VAL A 31 3.99 -0.14 1.54
CA VAL A 31 3.15 -1.23 1.02
C VAL A 31 1.83 -1.32 1.78
N GLN A 32 0.84 -2.04 1.24
CA GLN A 32 -0.45 -2.12 1.92
C GLN A 32 -0.30 -2.83 3.26
N PRO A 33 -0.90 -2.31 4.35
CA PRO A 33 -0.95 -3.01 5.62
C PRO A 33 -1.88 -4.22 5.51
N PHE A 34 -1.55 -5.30 6.22
CA PHE A 34 -2.38 -6.50 6.28
C PHE A 34 -3.37 -6.51 7.44
N ASN A 35 -3.11 -5.72 8.48
CA ASN A 35 -3.98 -5.61 9.65
C ASN A 35 -4.06 -4.17 10.15
N LEU A 36 -4.97 -3.95 11.12
CA LEU A 36 -5.24 -2.63 11.66
C LEU A 36 -4.03 -2.03 12.39
N GLN A 37 -3.25 -2.86 13.10
CA GLN A 37 -2.08 -2.39 13.82
C GLN A 37 -1.03 -1.82 12.85
N GLU A 38 -0.77 -2.52 11.74
CA GLU A 38 0.10 -2.03 10.68
C GLU A 38 -0.44 -0.74 10.04
N ARG A 39 -1.75 -0.66 9.79
CA ARG A 39 -2.35 0.58 9.27
C ARG A 39 -2.22 1.74 10.26
N LEU A 40 -2.28 1.48 11.56
CA LEU A 40 -2.02 2.50 12.59
C LEU A 40 -0.55 2.93 12.62
N LEU A 41 0.41 2.05 12.31
CA LEU A 41 1.80 2.44 12.08
C LEU A 41 1.91 3.42 10.90
N HIS A 42 1.17 3.17 9.81
CA HIS A 42 1.11 4.11 8.69
C HIS A 42 0.52 5.48 9.09
N VAL A 43 -0.50 5.50 9.96
CA VAL A 43 -1.06 6.75 10.49
C VAL A 43 -0.01 7.51 11.31
N ALA A 44 0.67 6.81 12.22
CA ALA A 44 1.73 7.40 13.03
C ALA A 44 2.85 7.97 12.15
N GLU A 45 3.24 7.22 11.11
CA GLU A 45 4.24 7.66 10.15
C GLU A 45 3.79 8.87 9.33
N ALA A 46 2.55 8.90 8.85
CA ALA A 46 2.01 10.05 8.13
C ALA A 46 1.99 11.30 9.01
N LYS A 47 1.56 11.18 10.28
CA LYS A 47 1.58 12.27 11.26
C LYS A 47 3.00 12.78 11.50
N ARG A 48 3.95 11.86 11.68
CA ARG A 48 5.39 12.17 11.88
C ARG A 48 5.98 12.87 10.67
N THR A 49 5.79 12.32 9.47
CA THR A 49 6.33 12.87 8.21
C THR A 49 5.77 14.26 7.92
N LEU A 50 4.47 14.49 8.16
CA LEU A 50 3.83 15.77 7.86
C LEU A 50 3.99 16.82 8.97
N GLY A 51 4.34 16.40 10.19
CA GLY A 51 4.30 17.27 11.37
C GLY A 51 2.88 17.74 11.72
N SER A 52 1.86 17.00 11.26
CA SER A 52 0.44 17.39 11.28
C SER A 52 -0.11 17.57 12.70
N SER A 53 -0.88 18.64 12.90
CA SER A 53 -1.65 18.89 14.13
C SER A 53 -3.10 18.43 14.04
N ILE A 54 -3.59 18.15 12.82
CA ILE A 54 -4.91 17.57 12.59
C ILE A 54 -4.96 16.14 13.12
N GLU A 55 -6.09 15.79 13.73
CA GLU A 55 -6.34 14.45 14.27
C GLU A 55 -6.47 13.46 13.12
N TRP A 56 -5.86 12.28 13.27
CA TRP A 56 -5.88 11.25 12.24
C TRP A 56 -6.77 10.09 12.67
N ILE A 57 -7.75 9.79 11.84
CA ILE A 57 -8.63 8.63 11.98
C ILE A 57 -8.17 7.58 10.96
N CYS A 58 -8.21 6.32 11.37
CA CYS A 58 -7.88 5.20 10.52
C CYS A 58 -9.17 4.54 10.00
N ASP A 59 -9.29 4.36 8.68
CA ASP A 59 -10.36 3.54 8.10
C ASP A 59 -10.15 2.06 8.47
N ASN A 60 -11.24 1.30 8.58
CA ASN A 60 -11.17 -0.12 8.89
C ASN A 60 -10.56 -0.94 7.74
N MET A 61 -10.13 -2.18 8.03
CA MET A 61 -9.46 -3.01 7.02
C MET A 61 -10.36 -3.37 5.84
N GLN A 62 -11.68 -3.29 6.00
CA GLN A 62 -12.69 -3.45 4.96
C GLN A 62 -12.80 -2.23 4.03
N ASN A 63 -12.21 -1.09 4.42
CA ASN A 63 -12.23 0.19 3.71
C ASN A 63 -13.66 0.69 3.45
N GLU A 64 -14.55 0.53 4.44
CA GLU A 64 -15.96 0.91 4.31
C GLU A 64 -16.12 2.43 4.19
N PHE A 65 -15.32 3.21 4.93
CA PHE A 65 -15.40 4.66 4.86
C PHE A 65 -14.91 5.19 3.51
N LYS A 66 -13.80 4.64 2.99
CA LYS A 66 -13.34 4.91 1.61
C LYS A 66 -14.43 4.63 0.59
N GLN A 67 -15.16 3.53 0.73
CA GLN A 67 -16.22 3.13 -0.20
C GLN A 67 -17.44 4.05 -0.11
N ALA A 68 -17.88 4.37 1.10
CA ALA A 68 -19.02 5.26 1.35
C ALA A 68 -18.80 6.66 0.75
N LEU A 69 -17.56 7.14 0.71
CA LEU A 69 -17.20 8.46 0.18
C LEU A 69 -16.71 8.45 -1.29
N GLY A 70 -17.04 7.42 -2.07
CA GLY A 70 -16.78 7.38 -3.51
C GLY A 70 -15.34 7.01 -3.91
N GLY A 71 -14.49 6.61 -2.96
CA GLY A 71 -13.21 5.94 -3.26
C GLY A 71 -12.07 6.84 -3.74
N ALA A 72 -12.28 8.14 -3.88
CA ALA A 72 -11.22 9.08 -4.27
C ALA A 72 -10.09 9.09 -3.22
N PRO A 73 -8.80 9.15 -3.60
CA PRO A 73 -7.69 8.97 -2.67
C PRO A 73 -7.53 10.14 -1.69
N ASN A 74 -7.61 11.38 -2.18
CA ASN A 74 -7.35 12.61 -1.41
C ASN A 74 -8.57 13.54 -1.37
N SER A 75 -9.77 12.98 -1.31
CA SER A 75 -11.04 13.72 -1.24
C SER A 75 -11.20 14.51 0.05
N GLN A 76 -11.97 15.59 -0.02
CA GLN A 76 -12.28 16.48 1.10
C GLN A 76 -13.80 16.66 1.22
N PHE A 77 -14.31 16.64 2.45
CA PHE A 77 -15.74 16.81 2.74
C PHE A 77 -15.94 17.82 3.86
N VAL A 78 -17.02 18.59 3.80
CA VAL A 78 -17.55 19.39 4.91
C VAL A 78 -18.90 18.80 5.28
N ILE A 79 -19.06 18.46 6.56
CA ILE A 79 -20.25 17.82 7.11
C ILE A 79 -20.80 18.76 8.19
N ASP A 80 -22.09 19.06 8.14
CA ASP A 80 -22.78 19.89 9.14
C ASP A 80 -23.13 19.08 10.41
N PRO A 81 -23.61 19.75 11.48
CA PRO A 81 -23.99 19.06 12.73
C PRO A 81 -25.10 18.01 12.60
N ASP A 82 -25.92 18.09 11.55
CA ASP A 82 -26.98 17.12 11.26
C ASP A 82 -26.47 15.91 10.44
N GLY A 83 -25.17 15.89 10.12
CA GLY A 83 -24.52 14.81 9.38
C GLY A 83 -24.63 14.93 7.86
N LYS A 84 -25.09 16.07 7.34
CA LYS A 84 -25.23 16.28 5.90
C LYS A 84 -23.92 16.79 5.29
N ILE A 85 -23.54 16.20 4.15
CA ILE A 85 -22.43 16.71 3.33
C ILE A 85 -22.89 18.01 2.64
N ILE A 86 -22.31 19.14 3.06
CA ILE A 86 -22.62 20.47 2.49
C ILE A 86 -21.61 20.89 1.43
N SER A 87 -20.42 20.29 1.41
CA SER A 87 -19.42 20.48 0.36
C SER A 87 -18.58 19.22 0.20
N ALA A 88 -18.28 18.85 -1.04
CA ALA A 88 -17.43 17.72 -1.37
C ALA A 88 -16.49 18.11 -2.51
N SER A 89 -15.22 17.75 -2.37
CA SER A 89 -14.19 17.91 -3.40
C SER A 89 -13.48 16.58 -3.61
N SER A 90 -13.29 16.21 -4.88
CA SER A 90 -12.58 14.99 -5.27
C SER A 90 -11.09 15.03 -4.94
N TRP A 91 -10.55 16.22 -4.66
CA TRP A 91 -9.18 16.45 -4.22
C TRP A 91 -9.11 17.55 -3.15
N SER A 92 -8.15 17.45 -2.23
CA SER A 92 -7.89 18.45 -1.20
C SER A 92 -7.72 19.84 -1.83
N ASN A 93 -8.54 20.80 -1.39
CA ASN A 93 -8.55 22.17 -1.91
C ASN A 93 -8.66 23.15 -0.73
N PRO A 94 -7.51 23.51 -0.10
CA PRO A 94 -7.51 24.39 1.05
C PRO A 94 -8.10 25.78 0.80
N THR A 95 -7.95 26.32 -0.42
CA THR A 95 -8.50 27.63 -0.80
C THR A 95 -10.03 27.57 -0.85
N GLY A 96 -10.57 26.62 -1.62
CA GLY A 96 -12.04 26.44 -1.69
C GLY A 96 -12.66 26.03 -0.35
N LEU A 97 -11.91 25.29 0.49
CA LEU A 97 -12.35 24.99 1.85
C LEU A 97 -12.49 26.27 2.69
N ARG A 98 -11.51 27.17 2.62
CA ARG A 98 -11.53 28.43 3.36
C ARG A 98 -12.70 29.30 2.95
N GLU A 99 -12.99 29.39 1.65
CA GLU A 99 -14.14 30.11 1.10
C GLU A 99 -15.46 29.50 1.60
N THR A 100 -15.58 28.17 1.53
CA THR A 100 -16.76 27.44 2.03
C THR A 100 -16.99 27.73 3.51
N LEU A 101 -15.95 27.61 4.35
CA LEU A 101 -16.07 27.85 5.78
C LEU A 101 -16.32 29.32 6.12
N ALA A 102 -15.78 30.26 5.34
CA ALA A 102 -16.07 31.68 5.51
C ALA A 102 -17.57 31.97 5.35
N GLY A 103 -18.23 31.36 4.35
CA GLY A 103 -19.66 31.50 4.15
C GLY A 103 -20.53 30.85 5.24
N LEU A 104 -20.01 29.85 5.94
CA LEU A 104 -20.76 29.08 6.95
C LEU A 104 -20.58 29.61 8.37
N VAL A 105 -19.34 29.95 8.76
CA VAL A 105 -18.98 30.33 10.14
C VAL A 105 -18.27 31.70 10.21
N GLY A 106 -18.29 32.45 9.11
CA GLY A 106 -17.71 33.78 8.95
C GLY A 106 -16.21 33.76 8.65
N GLU A 107 -15.70 34.85 8.10
CA GLU A 107 -14.29 35.01 7.71
C GLU A 107 -13.30 35.00 8.88
N VAL A 108 -12.04 34.71 8.55
CA VAL A 108 -10.88 34.84 9.46
C VAL A 108 -9.90 35.82 8.84
N ALA A 109 -9.59 36.91 9.56
CA ALA A 109 -8.65 37.93 9.14
C ALA A 109 -7.78 38.40 10.34
N PRO A 110 -6.43 38.40 10.22
CA PRO A 110 -5.66 37.84 9.11
C PRO A 110 -5.68 36.30 9.12
N PRO A 111 -5.59 35.63 7.95
CA PRO A 111 -5.50 34.18 7.89
C PRO A 111 -4.12 33.69 8.33
N THR A 112 -4.07 32.53 9.00
CA THR A 112 -2.81 31.87 9.37
C THR A 112 -2.02 31.48 8.11
N THR A 113 -0.74 31.82 8.09
CA THR A 113 0.24 31.50 7.07
C THR A 113 0.94 30.17 7.33
N ILE A 114 1.58 29.60 6.32
CA ILE A 114 2.32 28.33 6.46
C ILE A 114 3.49 28.49 7.45
N ALA A 115 4.18 29.64 7.43
CA ALA A 115 5.33 29.89 8.30
C ALA A 115 4.93 29.90 9.79
N GLU A 116 3.75 30.44 10.12
CA GLU A 116 3.22 30.49 11.48
C GLU A 116 2.87 29.11 12.06
N LEU A 117 2.65 28.11 11.20
CA LEU A 117 2.37 26.75 11.68
C LEU A 117 3.57 26.11 12.39
N GLY A 118 4.80 26.52 12.05
CA GLY A 118 6.01 25.95 12.62
C GLY A 118 6.11 24.41 12.47
N LEU A 119 5.52 23.85 11.40
CA LEU A 119 5.53 22.39 11.18
C LEU A 119 6.97 21.88 11.06
N LYS A 120 7.23 20.73 11.68
CA LYS A 120 8.52 20.05 11.64
C LYS A 120 8.38 18.70 10.93
N PRO A 121 8.16 18.69 9.60
CA PRO A 121 8.07 17.45 8.85
C PRO A 121 9.40 16.70 8.92
N LEU A 122 9.33 15.38 8.95
CA LEU A 122 10.49 14.51 8.91
C LEU A 122 10.52 13.72 7.60
N PRO A 123 11.70 13.36 7.08
CA PRO A 123 11.77 12.52 5.90
C PRO A 123 11.16 11.13 6.21
N PRO A 124 10.68 10.41 5.17
CA PRO A 124 10.30 9.01 5.29
C PRO A 124 11.42 8.16 5.92
N PRO A 125 11.10 6.98 6.49
CA PRO A 125 12.09 6.06 7.03
C PRO A 125 13.17 5.77 5.99
N ARG A 126 14.43 5.78 6.44
CA ARG A 126 15.54 5.37 5.57
C ARG A 126 15.52 3.86 5.47
N LEU A 127 15.42 3.37 4.25
CA LEU A 127 15.63 1.96 3.94
C LEU A 127 17.13 1.65 3.83
N ALA A 128 17.47 0.36 3.92
CA ALA A 128 18.75 -0.14 3.42
C ALA A 128 18.91 0.19 1.91
N ALA A 129 20.08 -0.08 1.35
CA ALA A 129 20.37 0.22 -0.05
C ALA A 129 19.27 -0.32 -0.99
N THR A 130 18.88 0.47 -1.99
CA THR A 130 17.90 0.10 -3.02
C THR A 130 18.50 0.30 -4.41
N GLY A 131 17.99 -0.40 -5.42
CA GLY A 131 18.52 -0.40 -6.78
C GLY A 131 19.70 -1.37 -6.98
N VAL A 132 19.88 -2.30 -6.05
CA VAL A 132 20.82 -3.42 -6.11
C VAL A 132 20.31 -4.51 -7.06
N ILE A 133 19.01 -4.83 -7.01
CA ILE A 133 18.38 -5.83 -7.90
C ILE A 133 17.61 -5.14 -9.03
N ALA A 134 17.83 -5.62 -10.25
CA ALA A 134 17.03 -5.22 -11.40
C ALA A 134 15.59 -5.73 -11.27
N ARG A 135 14.64 -4.81 -11.35
CA ARG A 135 13.21 -5.15 -11.33
C ARG A 135 12.77 -5.76 -12.67
N PRO A 136 11.93 -6.80 -12.68
CA PRO A 136 11.41 -7.38 -13.92
C PRO A 136 10.58 -6.36 -14.70
N GLN A 137 10.73 -6.36 -16.02
CA GLN A 137 9.87 -5.58 -16.91
C GLN A 137 8.50 -6.25 -17.00
N MET A 138 7.44 -5.50 -16.68
CA MET A 138 6.07 -6.02 -16.77
C MET A 138 5.66 -6.20 -18.24
N PRO A 139 5.06 -7.35 -18.60
CA PRO A 139 4.71 -7.65 -19.99
C PRO A 139 3.51 -6.82 -20.48
N SER A 140 2.62 -6.44 -19.57
CA SER A 140 1.47 -5.58 -19.86
C SER A 140 1.01 -4.87 -18.57
N SER A 141 -0.16 -4.23 -18.60
CA SER A 141 -0.75 -3.64 -17.39
C SER A 141 -1.12 -4.73 -16.39
N MET A 142 -0.54 -4.64 -15.20
CA MET A 142 -0.81 -5.57 -14.12
C MET A 142 -1.89 -5.03 -13.17
N ARG A 143 -2.73 -5.93 -12.67
CA ARG A 143 -3.81 -5.62 -11.74
C ARG A 143 -3.64 -6.44 -10.46
N ALA A 144 -3.60 -5.75 -9.33
CA ALA A 144 -3.54 -6.41 -8.04
C ALA A 144 -4.77 -7.28 -7.78
N ILE A 145 -4.50 -8.44 -7.21
CA ILE A 145 -5.48 -9.43 -6.79
C ILE A 145 -5.44 -9.60 -5.28
N LEU A 146 -6.50 -10.18 -4.72
CA LEU A 146 -6.64 -10.33 -3.27
C LEU A 146 -5.54 -11.26 -2.71
N VAL A 147 -4.81 -10.74 -1.74
CA VAL A 147 -3.84 -11.49 -0.93
C VAL A 147 -4.30 -11.42 0.52
N LYS A 148 -4.45 -12.58 1.16
CA LYS A 148 -4.76 -12.69 2.59
C LYS A 148 -3.62 -13.42 3.28
N PRO A 149 -2.87 -12.78 4.20
CA PRO A 149 -1.91 -13.51 5.01
C PRO A 149 -2.62 -14.46 5.98
N LEU A 150 -2.04 -15.64 6.22
CA LEU A 150 -2.49 -16.56 7.26
C LEU A 150 -1.81 -16.20 8.58
N PRO A 151 -2.51 -16.31 9.73
CA PRO A 151 -1.99 -15.93 11.05
C PRO A 151 -0.53 -16.36 11.30
N SER A 152 0.23 -15.44 11.85
CA SER A 152 1.64 -15.60 12.19
C SER A 152 1.88 -15.04 13.59
N LEU A 153 2.76 -15.67 14.37
CA LEU A 153 3.23 -15.13 15.66
C LEU A 153 4.18 -13.93 15.46
N GLU A 154 4.83 -13.88 14.30
CA GLU A 154 5.74 -12.82 13.91
C GLU A 154 5.03 -11.78 13.02
N PRO A 155 5.39 -10.49 13.10
CA PRO A 155 4.95 -9.49 12.15
C PRO A 155 5.25 -9.89 10.69
N TYR A 156 4.44 -9.41 9.76
CA TYR A 156 4.74 -9.54 8.33
C TYR A 156 5.78 -8.50 7.92
N TYR A 157 7.04 -8.78 8.23
CA TYR A 157 8.19 -7.99 7.79
C TYR A 157 8.29 -7.90 6.27
N VAL A 158 7.82 -8.93 5.57
CA VAL A 158 7.70 -8.97 4.12
C VAL A 158 6.22 -9.03 3.76
N LYS A 159 5.76 -8.13 2.90
CA LYS A 159 4.41 -8.12 2.33
C LYS A 159 4.42 -8.73 0.94
N LEU A 160 3.60 -9.75 0.76
CA LEU A 160 3.29 -10.26 -0.58
C LEU A 160 2.33 -9.31 -1.30
N ARG A 161 2.71 -8.90 -2.50
CA ARG A 161 1.84 -8.29 -3.49
C ARG A 161 1.74 -9.21 -4.69
N ALA A 162 0.52 -9.66 -5.01
CA ALA A 162 0.25 -10.46 -6.18
C ALA A 162 -0.55 -9.65 -7.20
N GLU A 163 -0.20 -9.76 -8.47
CA GLU A 163 -0.90 -9.10 -9.57
C GLU A 163 -1.01 -10.05 -10.76
N VAL A 164 -2.10 -9.93 -11.53
CA VAL A 164 -2.24 -10.62 -12.81
C VAL A 164 -2.38 -9.63 -13.94
N ASP A 165 -1.95 -10.04 -15.11
CA ASP A 165 -2.06 -9.22 -16.31
C ASP A 165 -3.47 -9.25 -16.91
N SER A 166 -3.74 -8.36 -17.86
CA SER A 166 -5.07 -8.29 -18.48
C SER A 166 -5.40 -9.51 -19.35
N GLY A 167 -4.39 -10.15 -19.95
CA GLY A 167 -4.56 -11.36 -20.77
C GLY A 167 -5.18 -12.48 -19.96
N PHE A 168 -4.63 -12.75 -18.77
CA PHE A 168 -5.16 -13.79 -17.90
C PHE A 168 -6.63 -13.57 -17.53
N MET A 169 -7.02 -12.33 -17.24
CA MET A 169 -8.40 -12.02 -16.84
C MET A 169 -9.43 -12.22 -17.95
N GLN A 170 -9.00 -12.16 -19.21
CA GLN A 170 -9.85 -12.25 -20.40
C GLN A 170 -9.85 -13.66 -21.00
N GLU A 171 -8.68 -14.27 -21.14
CA GLU A 171 -8.47 -15.49 -21.91
C GLU A 171 -8.15 -16.71 -21.02
N GLY A 172 -7.86 -16.49 -19.73
CA GLY A 172 -7.40 -17.54 -18.83
C GLY A 172 -5.92 -17.90 -18.99
N LEU A 173 -5.19 -17.27 -19.90
CA LEU A 173 -3.75 -17.42 -20.07
C LEU A 173 -3.06 -16.06 -19.90
N GLY A 174 -2.00 -16.00 -19.09
CA GLY A 174 -1.25 -14.77 -18.92
C GLY A 174 -0.17 -14.86 -17.84
N TRP A 175 0.02 -13.77 -17.11
CA TRP A 175 1.12 -13.62 -16.17
C TRP A 175 0.65 -13.37 -14.74
N LEU A 176 1.29 -14.05 -13.80
CA LEU A 176 1.24 -13.80 -12.36
C LEU A 176 2.54 -13.13 -11.92
N TYR A 177 2.44 -11.90 -11.43
CA TYR A 177 3.52 -11.23 -10.71
C TYR A 177 3.40 -11.49 -9.22
N LEU A 178 4.53 -11.82 -8.59
CA LEU A 178 4.68 -11.95 -7.15
C LEU A 178 5.82 -11.04 -6.70
N GLY A 179 5.49 -10.03 -5.90
CA GLY A 179 6.46 -9.15 -5.26
C GLY A 179 6.49 -9.38 -3.75
N PHE A 180 7.66 -9.65 -3.21
CA PHE A 180 7.92 -9.73 -1.78
C PHE A 180 8.63 -8.44 -1.35
N HIS A 181 7.89 -7.56 -0.66
CA HIS A 181 8.35 -6.22 -0.32
C HIS A 181 8.59 -6.11 1.18
N LEU A 182 9.74 -5.62 1.61
CA LEU A 182 9.96 -5.32 3.02
C LEU A 182 9.08 -4.15 3.46
N ASP A 183 8.52 -4.22 4.67
CA ASP A 183 7.76 -3.12 5.25
C ASP A 183 8.73 -2.07 5.85
N PRO A 184 8.81 -0.85 5.28
CA PRO A 184 9.73 0.17 5.76
C PRO A 184 9.45 0.60 7.20
N LEU A 185 8.25 0.37 7.72
CA LEU A 185 7.87 0.77 9.08
C LEU A 185 8.37 -0.21 10.15
N LEU A 186 8.88 -1.37 9.74
CA LEU A 186 9.31 -2.42 10.66
C LEU A 186 10.83 -2.50 10.82
N GLY A 187 11.59 -1.57 10.25
CA GLY A 187 13.03 -1.41 10.50
C GLY A 187 13.88 -2.62 10.12
N VAL A 188 13.46 -3.32 9.04
CA VAL A 188 14.11 -4.54 8.56
C VAL A 188 14.74 -4.37 7.19
N HIS A 189 15.74 -5.20 6.93
CA HIS A 189 16.39 -5.34 5.64
C HIS A 189 16.65 -6.81 5.32
N TRP A 190 16.93 -7.11 4.05
CA TRP A 190 17.31 -8.47 3.65
C TRP A 190 18.66 -8.85 4.25
N ASN A 191 18.79 -10.12 4.65
CA ASN A 191 20.07 -10.72 4.98
C ASN A 191 20.57 -11.55 3.79
N ASN A 192 21.38 -10.95 2.92
CA ASN A 192 21.85 -11.62 1.71
C ASN A 192 23.03 -12.58 1.96
N LEU A 193 23.56 -12.62 3.19
CA LEU A 193 24.53 -13.63 3.63
C LEU A 193 23.85 -14.96 3.96
N ALA A 194 22.54 -14.95 4.19
CA ALA A 194 21.72 -16.13 4.41
C ALA A 194 21.18 -16.69 3.07
N PRO A 195 20.58 -17.89 3.06
CA PRO A 195 19.92 -18.42 1.87
C PRO A 195 18.91 -17.41 1.28
N PRO A 196 18.86 -17.26 -0.06
CA PRO A 196 17.91 -16.36 -0.69
C PRO A 196 16.46 -16.69 -0.35
N LEU A 197 15.58 -15.69 -0.47
CA LEU A 197 14.14 -15.90 -0.35
C LEU A 197 13.70 -17.00 -1.33
N GLU A 198 12.95 -17.97 -0.82
CA GLU A 198 12.32 -19.01 -1.62
C GLU A 198 10.82 -19.06 -1.33
N PHE A 199 10.06 -19.51 -2.31
CA PHE A 199 8.64 -19.77 -2.12
C PHE A 199 8.20 -21.05 -2.81
N SER A 200 7.08 -21.59 -2.34
CA SER A 200 6.29 -22.60 -3.03
C SER A 200 4.83 -22.18 -3.11
N ILE A 201 4.14 -22.62 -4.17
CA ILE A 201 2.73 -22.33 -4.41
C ILE A 201 2.01 -23.63 -4.71
N GLU A 202 0.93 -23.87 -3.98
CA GLU A 202 -0.04 -24.91 -4.29
C GLU A 202 -1.20 -24.26 -5.05
N THR A 203 -1.56 -24.86 -6.18
CA THR A 203 -2.70 -24.43 -6.99
C THR A 203 -3.84 -25.44 -6.90
N PRO A 204 -5.11 -24.99 -6.95
CA PRO A 204 -6.23 -25.90 -7.10
C PRO A 204 -6.26 -26.48 -8.51
N GLU A 205 -6.97 -27.60 -8.70
CA GLU A 205 -7.19 -28.18 -10.02
C GLU A 205 -7.78 -27.15 -10.99
N GLY A 206 -7.33 -27.19 -12.24
CA GLY A 206 -7.71 -26.23 -13.28
C GLY A 206 -6.93 -24.91 -13.25
N LEU A 207 -5.98 -24.73 -12.33
CA LEU A 207 -4.99 -23.66 -12.39
C LEU A 207 -3.57 -24.24 -12.49
N CYS A 208 -2.83 -23.79 -13.50
CA CYS A 208 -1.44 -24.15 -13.71
C CYS A 208 -0.55 -22.91 -13.64
N ILE A 209 0.56 -23.03 -12.92
CA ILE A 209 1.61 -22.01 -12.89
C ILE A 209 2.88 -22.60 -13.48
N ALA A 210 3.60 -21.81 -14.27
CA ALA A 210 4.81 -22.25 -14.98
C ALA A 210 5.89 -22.82 -14.04
N SER A 211 5.91 -22.35 -12.79
CA SER A 211 6.69 -22.96 -11.72
C SER A 211 5.97 -22.83 -10.39
N SER A 212 5.84 -23.95 -9.67
CA SER A 212 5.29 -24.00 -8.31
C SER A 212 6.30 -23.65 -7.23
N ARG A 213 7.55 -23.37 -7.60
CA ARG A 213 8.61 -22.92 -6.69
C ARG A 213 9.42 -21.80 -7.33
N GLY A 214 9.98 -20.92 -6.50
CA GLY A 214 10.90 -19.90 -6.95
C GLY A 214 11.96 -19.60 -5.91
N LEU A 215 13.14 -19.20 -6.39
CA LEU A 215 14.28 -18.82 -5.57
C LEU A 215 14.75 -17.44 -6.04
N ALA A 216 14.90 -16.50 -5.11
CA ALA A 216 15.40 -15.17 -5.42
C ALA A 216 16.88 -15.23 -5.85
N PRO A 217 17.35 -14.28 -6.67
CA PRO A 217 18.76 -14.21 -7.04
C PRO A 217 19.68 -14.09 -5.82
N VAL A 218 20.86 -14.69 -5.90
CA VAL A 218 21.94 -14.44 -4.93
C VAL A 218 22.46 -13.03 -5.15
N VAL A 219 22.42 -12.22 -4.09
CA VAL A 219 22.83 -10.81 -4.12
C VAL A 219 24.21 -10.67 -3.51
N LYS A 220 25.10 -9.89 -4.14
CA LYS A 220 26.48 -9.73 -3.68
C LYS A 220 26.63 -8.78 -2.49
N THR A 221 25.77 -7.77 -2.38
CA THR A 221 25.77 -6.86 -1.23
C THR A 221 25.20 -7.58 -0.01
N GLU A 222 25.75 -7.36 1.18
CA GLU A 222 25.36 -8.08 2.40
C GLU A 222 23.91 -7.81 2.82
N ALA A 223 23.41 -6.61 2.53
CA ALA A 223 22.07 -6.16 2.82
C ALA A 223 21.54 -5.20 1.75
N ASP A 224 20.23 -5.22 1.54
CA ASP A 224 19.48 -4.26 0.72
C ASP A 224 18.00 -4.28 1.13
N ALA A 225 17.20 -3.41 0.52
CA ALA A 225 15.75 -3.31 0.73
C ALA A 225 14.93 -3.50 -0.55
N ASP A 226 15.54 -3.98 -1.65
CA ASP A 226 14.84 -4.17 -2.92
C ASP A 226 13.83 -5.31 -2.84
N PRO A 227 12.64 -5.19 -3.46
CA PRO A 227 11.68 -6.28 -3.47
C PRO A 227 12.26 -7.51 -4.17
N ARG A 228 11.89 -8.71 -3.69
CA ARG A 228 12.17 -9.95 -4.41
C ARG A 228 10.98 -10.24 -5.32
N GLU A 229 11.20 -10.18 -6.62
CA GLU A 229 10.12 -10.12 -7.62
C GLU A 229 10.21 -11.27 -8.62
N PHE A 230 9.06 -11.86 -8.92
CA PHE A 230 8.93 -12.99 -9.83
C PHE A 230 7.79 -12.74 -10.81
N LEU A 231 7.98 -13.21 -12.04
CA LEU A 231 6.97 -13.18 -13.09
C LEU A 231 6.80 -14.61 -13.61
N LEU A 232 5.62 -15.18 -13.42
CA LEU A 232 5.31 -16.58 -13.69
C LEU A 232 4.18 -16.66 -14.72
N GLY A 233 4.27 -17.59 -15.66
CA GLY A 233 3.13 -17.93 -16.51
C GLY A 233 1.99 -18.53 -15.67
N LEU A 234 0.75 -18.17 -15.98
CA LEU A 234 -0.46 -18.63 -15.31
C LEU A 234 -1.51 -19.02 -16.36
N GLU A 235 -2.08 -20.21 -16.20
CA GLU A 235 -3.11 -20.76 -17.07
C GLU A 235 -4.32 -21.25 -16.25
N TRP A 236 -5.51 -21.01 -16.76
CA TRP A 236 -6.79 -21.40 -16.20
C TRP A 236 -7.58 -22.25 -17.18
N ASP A 237 -7.80 -23.52 -16.82
CA ASP A 237 -8.71 -24.41 -17.55
C ASP A 237 -10.14 -24.29 -16.99
N SER A 238 -10.97 -23.57 -17.74
CA SER A 238 -12.39 -23.35 -17.42
C SER A 238 -13.24 -24.63 -17.42
N LYS A 239 -12.76 -25.73 -18.02
CA LYS A 239 -13.46 -27.03 -18.01
C LYS A 239 -13.29 -27.76 -16.68
N ILE A 240 -12.18 -27.52 -15.98
CA ILE A 240 -11.88 -28.13 -14.68
C ILE A 240 -12.32 -27.18 -13.55
N LEU A 241 -11.88 -25.92 -13.61
CA LEU A 241 -12.29 -24.88 -12.67
C LEU A 241 -13.31 -23.96 -13.32
N SER A 242 -14.60 -24.19 -13.05
CA SER A 242 -15.65 -23.36 -13.65
C SER A 242 -15.56 -21.89 -13.25
N ARG A 243 -16.04 -20.99 -14.12
CA ARG A 243 -16.09 -19.54 -13.83
C ARG A 243 -16.84 -19.21 -12.53
N ALA A 244 -17.85 -20.00 -12.18
CA ALA A 244 -18.63 -19.84 -10.96
C ALA A 244 -17.81 -20.11 -9.68
N ASN A 245 -16.82 -21.00 -9.76
CA ASN A 245 -15.94 -21.37 -8.65
C ASN A 245 -14.60 -20.63 -8.68
N PHE A 246 -14.22 -20.03 -9.82
CA PHE A 246 -12.96 -19.32 -10.01
C PHE A 246 -12.67 -18.27 -8.93
N ASN A 247 -13.66 -17.45 -8.57
CA ASN A 247 -13.48 -16.39 -7.55
C ASN A 247 -13.30 -16.93 -6.12
N LYS A 248 -13.57 -18.23 -5.91
CA LYS A 248 -13.37 -18.92 -4.62
C LYS A 248 -12.10 -19.77 -4.60
N ALA A 249 -11.47 -19.96 -5.76
CA ALA A 249 -10.23 -20.70 -5.89
C ALA A 249 -9.10 -19.91 -5.21
N GLU A 250 -8.28 -20.61 -4.42
CA GLU A 250 -7.19 -20.02 -3.66
C GLU A 250 -5.89 -20.73 -4.04
N LEU A 251 -4.87 -19.95 -4.39
CA LEU A 251 -3.49 -20.44 -4.43
C LEU A 251 -2.91 -20.25 -3.02
N ILE A 252 -2.24 -21.29 -2.51
CA ILE A 252 -1.61 -21.23 -1.19
C ILE A 252 -0.12 -21.02 -1.41
N LEU A 253 0.38 -19.85 -1.05
CA LEU A 253 1.79 -19.50 -1.14
C LEU A 253 2.45 -19.66 0.24
N VAL A 254 3.59 -20.35 0.26
CA VAL A 254 4.49 -20.42 1.42
C VAL A 254 5.81 -19.76 1.03
N VAL A 255 6.30 -18.83 1.84
CA VAL A 255 7.59 -18.17 1.64
C VAL A 255 8.50 -18.41 2.82
N ASN A 256 9.76 -18.72 2.54
CA ASN A 256 10.84 -18.73 3.53
C ASN A 256 11.82 -17.60 3.18
N TYR A 257 12.21 -16.81 4.19
CA TYR A 257 13.15 -15.72 3.98
C TYR A 257 13.94 -15.41 5.25
N TYR A 258 15.03 -14.67 5.09
CA TYR A 258 15.87 -14.20 6.18
C TYR A 258 15.91 -12.68 6.15
N ALA A 259 15.61 -12.06 7.29
CA ALA A 259 15.71 -10.63 7.47
C ALA A 259 16.50 -10.32 8.74
N CYS A 260 17.12 -9.15 8.74
CA CYS A 260 17.69 -8.55 9.94
C CYS A 260 16.93 -7.28 10.27
N HIS A 261 16.96 -6.89 11.54
CA HIS A 261 16.45 -5.62 12.01
C HIS A 261 17.60 -4.76 12.49
N ASP A 262 17.44 -3.45 12.34
CA ASP A 262 18.40 -2.43 12.77
C ASP A 262 18.75 -2.48 14.27
N ASN A 263 18.00 -3.23 15.09
CA ASN A 263 18.27 -3.42 16.52
C ASN A 263 19.18 -4.63 16.80
N GLY A 264 19.67 -5.32 15.76
CA GLY A 264 20.77 -6.28 15.85
C GLY A 264 20.38 -7.76 15.71
N TRP A 265 19.10 -8.11 15.55
CA TRP A 265 18.73 -9.50 15.28
C TRP A 265 18.71 -9.82 13.78
N CYS A 266 19.02 -11.08 13.45
CA CYS A 266 18.83 -11.67 12.12
C CYS A 266 18.19 -13.05 12.30
N LYS A 267 17.04 -13.31 11.66
CA LYS A 267 16.33 -14.58 11.84
C LYS A 267 15.59 -15.07 10.59
N PRO A 268 15.38 -16.40 10.46
CA PRO A 268 14.52 -16.96 9.43
C PRO A 268 13.04 -16.69 9.74
N PHE A 269 12.26 -16.60 8.68
CA PHE A 269 10.81 -16.49 8.72
C PHE A 269 10.19 -17.47 7.74
N LYS A 270 9.05 -18.03 8.12
CA LYS A 270 8.18 -18.81 7.25
C LYS A 270 6.77 -18.25 7.36
N GLN A 271 6.22 -17.78 6.25
CA GLN A 271 4.90 -17.16 6.21
C GLN A 271 4.06 -17.76 5.09
N ARG A 272 2.74 -17.69 5.27
CA ARG A 272 1.77 -18.27 4.34
C ARG A 272 0.76 -17.22 3.91
N TYR A 273 0.30 -17.33 2.68
CA TYR A 273 -0.68 -16.44 2.07
C TYR A 273 -1.70 -17.24 1.27
N HIS A 274 -2.97 -16.81 1.32
CA HIS A 274 -3.98 -17.20 0.34
C HIS A 274 -4.05 -16.11 -0.72
N ILE A 275 -3.93 -16.51 -1.99
CA ILE A 275 -4.05 -15.63 -3.14
C ILE A 275 -5.34 -16.02 -3.84
N GLN A 276 -6.28 -15.08 -3.97
CA GLN A 276 -7.51 -15.27 -4.72
C GLN A 276 -7.38 -14.49 -6.04
N LEU A 277 -7.71 -15.11 -7.16
CA LEU A 277 -7.64 -14.49 -8.51
C LEU A 277 -8.79 -13.50 -8.77
N VAL A 278 -9.13 -12.72 -7.75
CA VAL A 278 -10.16 -11.68 -7.76
C VAL A 278 -9.45 -10.33 -7.63
N PRO A 279 -9.77 -9.35 -8.49
CA PRO A 279 -9.18 -8.03 -8.38
C PRO A 279 -9.39 -7.39 -7.01
N ASP A 280 -8.30 -6.93 -6.40
CA ASP A 280 -8.35 -6.14 -5.19
C ASP A 280 -8.57 -4.66 -5.53
N ARG A 281 -9.78 -4.16 -5.26
CA ARG A 281 -10.17 -2.77 -5.51
C ARG A 281 -9.53 -1.77 -4.54
N ASN A 282 -8.92 -2.24 -3.45
CA ASN A 282 -8.28 -1.44 -2.42
C ASN A 282 -6.76 -1.55 -2.45
N ALA A 283 -6.19 -2.48 -3.22
CA ALA A 283 -4.75 -2.67 -3.34
C ALA A 283 -4.02 -1.49 -4.01
N GLY A 284 -4.72 -0.51 -4.60
CA GLY A 284 -4.10 0.63 -5.27
C GLY A 284 -3.34 0.25 -6.54
N SER A 285 -2.78 1.27 -7.21
CA SER A 285 -2.05 1.12 -8.46
C SER A 285 -0.60 1.55 -8.29
N VAL A 286 0.34 0.68 -8.67
CA VAL A 286 1.77 1.01 -8.69
C VAL A 286 2.07 1.84 -9.92
N ARG A 287 2.73 2.98 -9.72
CA ARG A 287 3.17 3.84 -10.82
C ARG A 287 4.64 3.55 -11.14
N SER A 288 4.97 3.40 -12.42
CA SER A 288 6.35 3.33 -12.93
C SER A 288 7.20 2.12 -12.48
N ARG A 289 6.61 0.93 -12.32
CA ARG A 289 7.39 -0.30 -12.08
C ARG A 289 8.34 -0.55 -13.29
N GLY A 290 9.65 -0.46 -13.08
CA GLY A 290 10.66 -0.74 -14.11
C GLY A 290 11.09 0.45 -15.00
N ARG A 291 10.77 1.70 -14.66
CA ARG A 291 11.43 2.87 -15.28
C ARG A 291 12.51 3.43 -14.35
N PRO A 292 13.79 3.53 -14.79
CA PRO A 292 14.82 4.23 -14.02
C PRO A 292 14.44 5.70 -13.86
N GLY A 293 14.46 6.21 -12.63
CA GLY A 293 14.60 7.65 -12.36
C GLY A 293 13.53 8.56 -12.97
N GLY A 294 12.30 8.48 -12.50
CA GLY A 294 11.30 9.54 -12.70
C GLY A 294 11.13 10.34 -11.42
N GLY A 295 12.13 11.15 -11.05
CA GLY A 295 12.00 12.11 -9.96
C GLY A 295 10.81 13.04 -10.25
N PHE A 296 9.70 12.83 -9.56
CA PHE A 296 8.63 13.81 -9.55
C PHE A 296 9.18 15.03 -8.80
N ARG A 297 9.43 16.10 -9.56
CA ARG A 297 9.59 17.44 -9.01
C ARG A 297 8.40 17.72 -8.11
N ASN A 298 8.68 17.95 -6.83
CA ASN A 298 7.73 18.55 -5.89
C ASN A 298 7.03 19.73 -6.57
N ARG A 299 5.72 19.62 -6.75
CA ARG A 299 4.82 20.75 -6.91
C ARG A 299 3.83 20.68 -5.76
#